data_AF-A0A850NRD5-F1
#
_entry.id   AF-A0A850NRD5-F1
#
_cell.length_a   1.000
_cell.length_b   1.000
_cell.length_c   1.000
_cell.angle_alpha   90.00
_cell.angle_beta   90.00
_cell.angle_gamma   90.00
#
_symmetry.space_group_name_H-M   'P 1'
#
loop_
_entity.id
_entity.type
_entity.pdbx_description
1 polymer ?
#
loop_
_entity_poly.entity_id
_entity_poly.type
_entity_poly.pdbx_seq_one_letter_code
_entity_poly.pdbx_strand_id
1 'polypeptide(L)'
;DPNPRVAGGGIERLRAAGREVHVLDRADGADAAGLAAACTELIAPFVHHARTGRPLVVAKVALDAQGSMIPPPGRRTFTSEDSLRLAHLLRRQSDAILTGIGTIEADAPEFTVRHLADHEDRRRILAIVSRSRDVPPAYRSAATARGFDVRRFTDPAQAIDAIGRAGALQLLVEAGPRLLAALREADLIDRLLTIRHDPDGEDAITFDHLHGS
;
A
#
# COMPACT_ATOMS: atom_id res chain seq x y z
N ASP A 1 7.76 17.12 14.42
CA ASP A 1 7.47 16.80 13.01
C ASP A 1 8.66 16.05 12.46
N PRO A 2 8.48 14.81 11.97
CA PRO A 2 9.55 13.98 11.43
C PRO A 2 10.06 14.43 10.05
N ASN A 3 9.41 15.42 9.41
CA ASN A 3 9.87 15.97 8.14
C ASN A 3 11.18 16.77 8.33
N PRO A 4 12.32 16.33 7.76
CA PRO A 4 13.59 17.02 7.94
C PRO A 4 13.63 18.41 7.27
N ARG A 5 12.64 18.74 6.44
CA ARG A 5 12.54 20.02 5.73
C ARG A 5 11.84 21.11 6.55
N VAL A 6 11.23 20.77 7.69
CA VAL A 6 10.67 21.79 8.57
C VAL A 6 11.76 22.29 9.54
N ALA A 7 11.74 23.60 9.83
CA ALA A 7 12.69 24.21 10.75
C ALA A 7 12.59 23.69 12.21
N GLY A 8 11.59 22.84 12.51
CA GLY A 8 11.25 22.45 13.87
C GLY A 8 10.72 23.64 14.70
N GLY A 9 10.87 23.57 16.02
CA GLY A 9 10.60 24.72 16.90
C GLY A 9 9.12 24.96 17.24
N GLY A 10 8.20 24.13 16.73
CA GLY A 10 6.76 24.31 16.97
C GLY A 10 6.39 24.20 18.46
N ILE A 11 7.00 23.25 19.17
CA ILE A 11 6.80 23.04 20.61
C ILE A 11 7.32 24.25 21.39
N GLU A 12 8.53 24.71 21.07
CA GLU A 12 9.20 25.84 21.71
C GLU A 12 8.41 27.13 21.50
N ARG A 13 7.88 27.35 20.29
CA ARG A 13 7.06 28.52 19.96
C ARG A 13 5.75 28.53 20.74
N LEU A 14 5.09 27.38 20.91
CA LEU A 14 3.89 27.27 21.72
C LEU A 14 4.19 27.54 23.21
N ARG A 15 5.29 26.98 23.73
CA ARG A 15 5.74 27.23 25.11
C ARG A 15 6.10 28.70 25.35
N ALA A 16 6.81 29.34 24.42
CA ALA A 16 7.14 30.76 24.48
C ALA A 16 5.90 31.67 24.49
N ALA A 17 4.79 31.21 23.91
CA ALA A 17 3.49 31.88 23.98
C ALA A 17 2.69 31.56 25.26
N GLY A 18 3.30 30.95 26.27
CA GLY A 18 2.67 30.61 27.55
C GLY A 18 1.68 29.44 27.48
N ARG A 19 1.77 28.58 26.46
CA ARG A 19 0.93 27.37 26.35
C ARG A 19 1.61 26.18 27.01
N GLU A 20 0.84 25.41 27.77
CA GLU A 20 1.26 24.09 28.22
C GLU A 20 1.26 23.11 27.04
N VAL A 21 2.34 22.33 26.90
CA VAL A 21 2.52 21.41 25.77
C VAL A 21 2.98 20.05 26.29
N HIS A 22 2.13 19.06 26.12
CA HIS A 22 2.41 17.65 26.39
C HIS A 22 2.74 16.93 25.08
N VAL A 23 3.75 16.06 25.11
CA VAL A 23 4.14 15.23 23.97
C VAL A 23 3.88 13.77 24.34
N LEU A 24 3.11 13.08 23.49
CA LEU A 24 2.59 11.74 23.79
C LEU A 24 3.69 10.68 24.01
N ASP A 25 4.84 10.82 23.32
CA ASP A 25 6.00 9.92 23.48
C ASP A 25 6.68 10.01 24.86
N ARG A 26 6.34 11.04 25.65
CA ARG A 26 6.90 11.36 26.97
C ARG A 26 5.82 11.50 28.04
N ALA A 27 4.57 11.21 27.70
CA ALA A 27 3.44 11.35 28.62
C ALA A 27 3.26 10.08 29.45
N ASP A 28 3.13 10.24 30.77
CA ASP A 28 2.80 9.15 31.68
C ASP A 28 1.30 8.85 31.60
N GLY A 29 0.92 7.60 31.32
CA GLY A 29 -0.48 7.16 31.29
C GLY A 29 -0.68 5.85 30.53
N ALA A 30 -1.62 5.02 30.98
CA ALA A 30 -1.90 3.69 30.41
C ALA A 30 -2.26 3.76 28.91
N ASP A 31 -2.89 4.85 28.46
CA ASP A 31 -3.35 5.03 27.07
C ASP A 31 -2.35 5.81 26.19
N ALA A 32 -1.35 6.47 26.78
CA ALA A 32 -0.43 7.35 26.05
C ALA A 32 0.44 6.58 25.06
N ALA A 33 0.95 5.41 25.46
CA ALA A 33 1.75 4.56 24.59
C ALA A 33 0.95 4.03 23.39
N GLY A 34 -0.30 3.61 23.62
CA GLY A 34 -1.19 3.13 22.56
C GLY A 34 -1.53 4.23 21.55
N LEU A 35 -1.83 5.43 22.04
CA LEU A 35 -2.07 6.61 21.19
C LEU A 35 -0.82 7.01 20.40
N ALA A 36 0.35 7.02 21.03
CA ALA A 36 1.61 7.32 20.35
C ALA A 36 1.92 6.32 19.23
N ALA A 37 1.69 5.02 19.47
CA ALA A 37 1.81 3.98 18.45
C ALA A 37 0.81 4.20 17.30
N ALA A 38 -0.46 4.49 17.61
CA ALA A 38 -1.48 4.76 16.61
C ALA A 38 -1.16 6.00 15.76
N CYS A 39 -0.67 7.09 16.38
CA CYS A 39 -0.22 8.28 15.67
C CYS A 39 0.97 7.97 14.76
N THR A 40 1.94 7.17 15.24
CA THR A 40 3.11 6.76 14.45
C THR A 40 2.68 5.96 13.22
N GLU A 41 1.79 4.99 13.40
CA GLU A 41 1.25 4.20 12.30
C GLU A 41 0.43 5.04 11.30
N LEU A 42 -0.36 6.00 11.79
CA LEU A 42 -1.16 6.89 10.94
C LEU A 42 -0.30 7.68 9.94
N ILE A 43 0.87 8.16 10.38
CA ILE A 43 1.76 8.98 9.54
C ILE A 43 2.94 8.20 8.95
N ALA A 44 3.03 6.89 9.18
CA ALA A 44 4.16 6.07 8.73
C ALA A 44 4.46 6.23 7.22
N PRO A 45 3.47 6.27 6.30
CA PRO A 45 3.72 6.54 4.88
C PRO A 45 4.37 7.91 4.62
N PHE A 46 3.92 8.94 5.34
CA PHE A 46 4.48 10.29 5.25
C PHE A 46 5.92 10.34 5.76
N VAL A 47 6.20 9.73 6.91
CA VAL A 47 7.55 9.68 7.49
C VAL A 47 8.50 8.95 6.57
N HIS A 48 8.09 7.78 6.07
CA HIS A 48 8.87 7.01 5.13
C HIS A 48 9.22 7.85 3.90
N HIS A 49 8.23 8.47 3.27
CA HIS A 49 8.44 9.33 2.10
C HIS A 49 9.34 10.53 2.37
N ALA A 50 9.14 11.22 3.49
CA ALA A 50 9.97 12.36 3.87
C ALA A 50 11.45 11.98 4.05
N ARG A 51 11.73 10.76 4.53
CA ARG A 51 13.08 10.23 4.75
C ARG A 51 13.72 9.67 3.49
N THR A 52 12.99 8.88 2.70
CA THR A 52 13.57 8.08 1.60
C THR A 52 13.28 8.67 0.22
N GLY A 53 12.29 9.54 0.09
CA GLY A 53 11.74 10.00 -1.19
C GLY A 53 10.91 8.93 -1.94
N ARG A 54 10.72 7.75 -1.34
CA ARG A 54 9.94 6.63 -1.90
C ARG A 54 8.60 6.50 -1.16
N PRO A 55 7.55 5.93 -1.76
CA PRO A 55 6.35 5.57 -1.02
C PRO A 55 6.65 4.39 -0.08
N LEU A 56 5.91 4.30 1.03
CA LEU A 56 5.85 3.08 1.83
C LEU A 56 5.20 1.97 0.99
N VAL A 57 5.95 0.90 0.73
CA VAL A 57 5.53 -0.22 -0.11
C VAL A 57 4.88 -1.30 0.73
N VAL A 58 3.58 -1.48 0.53
CA VAL A 58 2.78 -2.53 1.18
C VAL A 58 2.46 -3.60 0.13
N ALA A 59 2.96 -4.82 0.32
CA ALA A 59 2.60 -5.95 -0.53
C ALA A 59 1.48 -6.77 0.07
N LYS A 60 0.48 -7.14 -0.74
CA LYS A 60 -0.60 -8.03 -0.33
C LYS A 60 -0.52 -9.34 -1.08
N VAL A 61 -0.47 -10.44 -0.33
CA VAL A 61 -0.47 -11.81 -0.87
C VAL A 61 -1.67 -12.56 -0.32
N ALA A 62 -2.37 -13.28 -1.19
CA ALA A 62 -3.40 -14.24 -0.79
C ALA A 62 -2.96 -15.63 -1.23
N LEU A 63 -2.99 -16.61 -0.33
CA LEU A 63 -2.56 -17.98 -0.53
C LEU A 63 -3.69 -18.93 -0.14
N ASP A 64 -3.96 -19.95 -0.95
CA ASP A 64 -4.80 -21.07 -0.53
C ASP A 64 -4.05 -22.01 0.43
N ALA A 65 -4.71 -23.09 0.86
CA ALA A 65 -4.13 -24.08 1.76
C ALA A 65 -2.87 -24.77 1.18
N GLN A 66 -2.67 -24.74 -0.13
CA GLN A 66 -1.52 -25.30 -0.84
C GLN A 66 -0.45 -24.24 -1.17
N GLY A 67 -0.67 -22.97 -0.80
CA GLY A 67 0.26 -21.88 -1.09
C GLY A 67 0.14 -21.30 -2.50
N SER A 68 -0.94 -21.60 -3.23
CA SER A 68 -1.22 -21.02 -4.55
C SER A 68 -1.93 -19.67 -4.42
N MET A 69 -1.63 -18.76 -5.35
CA MET A 69 -2.30 -17.45 -5.47
C MET A 69 -3.45 -17.48 -6.49
N ILE A 70 -3.67 -18.62 -7.15
CA ILE A 70 -4.59 -18.73 -8.29
C ILE A 70 -5.96 -19.18 -7.77
N PRO A 71 -7.03 -18.39 -7.99
CA PRO A 71 -8.37 -18.81 -7.64
C PRO A 71 -8.84 -20.06 -8.42
N PRO A 72 -9.75 -20.87 -7.83
CA PRO A 72 -10.39 -21.96 -8.56
C PRO A 72 -11.10 -21.46 -9.84
N PRO A 73 -11.21 -22.31 -10.88
CA PRO A 73 -11.91 -21.94 -12.12
C PRO A 73 -13.30 -21.35 -11.86
N GLY A 74 -13.60 -20.23 -12.50
CA GLY A 74 -14.87 -19.53 -12.37
C GLY A 74 -14.99 -18.61 -11.15
N ARG A 75 -13.97 -18.55 -10.28
CA ARG A 75 -13.92 -17.60 -9.16
C ARG A 75 -12.86 -16.51 -9.40
N ARG A 76 -13.14 -15.29 -8.90
CA ARG A 76 -12.19 -14.17 -8.93
C ARG A 76 -11.30 -14.08 -7.69
N THR A 77 -11.70 -14.78 -6.63
CA THR A 77 -11.00 -14.85 -5.34
C THR A 77 -11.42 -16.15 -4.64
N PHE A 78 -10.60 -16.57 -3.70
CA PHE A 78 -10.88 -17.66 -2.77
C PHE A 78 -10.89 -17.19 -1.31
N THR A 79 -10.55 -15.93 -1.03
CA THR A 79 -10.55 -15.36 0.32
C THR A 79 -11.96 -15.03 0.80
N SER A 80 -12.12 -14.90 2.12
CA SER A 80 -13.37 -14.50 2.78
C SER A 80 -13.81 -13.07 2.41
N GLU A 81 -15.05 -12.72 2.77
CA GLU A 81 -15.58 -11.36 2.61
C GLU A 81 -14.80 -10.33 3.43
N ASP A 82 -14.38 -10.69 4.65
CA ASP A 82 -13.57 -9.81 5.50
C ASP A 82 -12.19 -9.55 4.91
N SER A 83 -11.56 -10.58 4.34
CA SER A 83 -10.31 -10.45 3.60
C SER A 83 -10.46 -9.58 2.35
N LEU A 84 -11.61 -9.65 1.66
CA LEU A 84 -11.91 -8.75 0.55
C LEU A 84 -12.08 -7.31 1.05
N ARG A 85 -12.81 -7.10 2.15
CA ARG A 85 -12.96 -5.78 2.76
C ARG A 85 -11.61 -5.19 3.15
N LEU A 86 -10.71 -5.99 3.71
CA LEU A 86 -9.34 -5.60 4.05
C LEU A 86 -8.51 -5.23 2.82
N ALA A 87 -8.55 -6.03 1.75
CA ALA A 87 -7.86 -5.69 0.50
C ALA A 87 -8.37 -4.35 -0.08
N HIS A 88 -9.67 -4.12 -0.01
CA HIS A 88 -10.26 -2.86 -0.44
C HIS A 88 -9.93 -1.68 0.50
N LEU A 89 -9.76 -1.92 1.81
CA LEU A 89 -9.25 -0.93 2.74
C LEU A 89 -7.80 -0.52 2.41
N LEU A 90 -6.94 -1.48 2.07
CA LEU A 90 -5.56 -1.19 1.62
C LEU A 90 -5.55 -0.34 0.34
N ARG A 91 -6.39 -0.68 -0.65
CA ARG A 91 -6.55 0.15 -1.86
C ARG A 91 -7.04 1.55 -1.50
N ARG A 92 -7.99 1.64 -0.56
CA ARG A 92 -8.49 2.92 -0.05
C ARG A 92 -7.41 3.71 0.68
N GLN A 93 -6.43 3.09 1.32
CA GLN A 93 -5.34 3.82 1.98
C GLN A 93 -4.25 4.27 0.99
N SER A 94 -4.09 3.57 -0.14
CA SER A 94 -2.96 3.75 -1.04
C SER A 94 -3.19 4.80 -2.13
N ASP A 95 -2.13 5.55 -2.44
CA ASP A 95 -2.11 6.58 -3.50
C ASP A 95 -1.77 5.96 -4.87
N ALA A 96 -1.12 4.81 -4.85
CA ALA A 96 -0.73 4.07 -6.02
C ALA A 96 -0.92 2.56 -5.84
N ILE A 97 -1.10 1.86 -6.95
CA ILE A 97 -1.15 0.40 -7.02
C ILE A 97 -0.11 -0.05 -8.05
N LEU A 98 0.73 -1.00 -7.68
CA LEU A 98 1.71 -1.64 -8.56
C LEU A 98 1.31 -3.08 -8.84
N THR A 99 1.30 -3.43 -10.13
CA THR A 99 0.99 -4.78 -10.61
C THR A 99 1.88 -5.16 -11.78
N GLY A 100 1.83 -6.43 -12.18
CA GLY A 100 2.49 -6.94 -13.38
C GLY A 100 1.53 -7.07 -14.55
N ILE A 101 2.01 -6.93 -15.78
CA ILE A 101 1.19 -7.13 -16.98
C ILE A 101 0.52 -8.51 -17.05
N GLY A 102 1.17 -9.56 -16.51
CA GLY A 102 0.61 -10.90 -16.49
C GLY A 102 -0.67 -11.00 -15.65
N THR A 103 -0.77 -10.22 -14.56
CA THR A 103 -2.00 -10.14 -13.75
C THR A 103 -3.13 -9.44 -14.52
N ILE A 104 -2.79 -8.43 -15.34
CA ILE A 104 -3.77 -7.76 -16.19
C ILE A 104 -4.29 -8.68 -17.29
N GLU A 105 -3.39 -9.43 -17.93
CA GLU A 105 -3.74 -10.36 -19.00
C GLU A 105 -4.57 -11.54 -18.50
N ALA A 106 -4.29 -12.02 -17.27
CA ALA A 106 -5.02 -13.13 -16.67
C ALA A 106 -6.44 -12.70 -16.23
N ASP A 107 -6.56 -11.59 -15.52
CA ASP A 107 -7.77 -11.31 -14.73
C ASP A 107 -8.46 -9.98 -15.05
N ALA A 108 -7.84 -9.11 -15.88
CA ALA A 108 -8.30 -7.74 -16.16
C ALA A 108 -8.83 -7.01 -14.90
N PRO A 109 -8.08 -6.98 -13.79
CA PRO A 109 -8.56 -6.49 -12.51
C PRO A 109 -8.85 -4.99 -12.56
N GLU A 110 -9.88 -4.55 -11.84
CA GLU A 110 -10.26 -3.13 -11.85
C GLU A 110 -9.45 -2.29 -10.86
N PHE A 111 -8.87 -2.90 -9.82
CA PHE A 111 -8.14 -2.24 -8.73
C PHE A 111 -8.89 -1.13 -7.96
N THR A 112 -10.19 -0.94 -8.21
CA THR A 112 -11.03 0.03 -7.53
C THR A 112 -11.39 -0.40 -6.11
N VAL A 113 -11.87 0.55 -5.31
CA VAL A 113 -12.46 0.33 -3.99
C VAL A 113 -13.98 0.10 -4.17
N ARG A 114 -14.51 -1.04 -3.69
CA ARG A 114 -15.91 -1.47 -3.95
C ARG A 114 -16.63 -2.03 -2.73
N HIS A 115 -15.91 -2.54 -1.74
CA HIS A 115 -16.50 -3.15 -0.54
C HIS A 115 -16.58 -2.18 0.66
N LEU A 116 -16.33 -0.90 0.42
CA LEU A 116 -16.46 0.22 1.35
C LEU A 116 -16.48 1.53 0.55
N ALA A 117 -16.93 2.62 1.18
CA ALA A 117 -16.91 3.95 0.57
C ALA A 117 -15.48 4.40 0.27
N ASP A 118 -15.22 4.77 -0.98
CA ASP A 118 -13.97 5.41 -1.38
C ASP A 118 -14.04 6.94 -1.18
N HIS A 119 -12.91 7.60 -1.34
CA HIS A 119 -12.82 9.05 -1.35
C HIS A 119 -13.30 9.61 -2.69
N GLU A 120 -14.19 10.60 -2.65
CA GLU A 120 -14.63 11.34 -3.83
C GLU A 120 -13.43 11.96 -4.56
N ASP A 121 -13.48 11.95 -5.90
CA ASP A 121 -12.46 12.50 -6.81
C ASP A 121 -11.03 11.96 -6.65
N ARG A 122 -10.84 10.89 -5.88
CA ARG A 122 -9.50 10.35 -5.66
C ARG A 122 -8.94 9.71 -6.93
N ARG A 123 -7.89 10.33 -7.47
CA ARG A 123 -7.06 9.75 -8.53
C ARG A 123 -5.91 8.97 -7.91
N ARG A 124 -5.62 7.81 -8.49
CA ARG A 124 -4.51 6.95 -8.07
C ARG A 124 -3.61 6.63 -9.25
N ILE A 125 -2.34 6.37 -8.98
CA ILE A 125 -1.43 5.88 -10.01
C ILE A 125 -1.61 4.36 -10.12
N LEU A 126 -1.83 3.84 -11.34
CA LEU A 126 -1.72 2.42 -11.62
C LEU A 126 -0.39 2.15 -12.35
N ALA A 127 0.58 1.63 -11.62
CA ALA A 127 1.90 1.30 -12.11
C ALA A 127 1.93 -0.16 -12.61
N ILE A 128 2.22 -0.34 -13.89
CA ILE A 128 2.21 -1.65 -14.54
C ILE A 128 3.63 -2.00 -14.96
N VAL A 129 4.19 -3.03 -14.31
CA VAL A 129 5.52 -3.54 -14.62
C VAL A 129 5.45 -4.55 -15.76
N SER A 130 6.18 -4.27 -16.84
CA SER A 130 6.28 -5.12 -18.01
C SER A 130 7.57 -4.84 -18.78
N ARG A 131 8.34 -5.88 -19.12
CA ARG A 131 9.58 -5.69 -19.89
C ARG A 131 9.32 -5.39 -21.36
N SER A 132 8.52 -6.24 -22.02
CA SER A 132 8.34 -6.21 -23.47
C SER A 132 6.91 -5.91 -23.94
N ARG A 133 5.90 -6.06 -23.08
CA ARG A 133 4.49 -5.98 -23.46
C ARG A 133 3.88 -4.64 -23.08
N ASP A 134 3.17 -4.03 -24.01
CA ASP A 134 2.39 -2.83 -23.72
C ASP A 134 1.11 -3.16 -22.94
N VAL A 135 0.58 -2.14 -22.28
CA VAL A 135 -0.72 -2.23 -21.60
C VAL A 135 -1.81 -2.25 -22.68
N PRO A 136 -2.70 -3.26 -22.72
CA PRO A 136 -3.79 -3.31 -23.69
C PRO A 136 -4.57 -1.99 -23.74
N PRO A 137 -4.77 -1.37 -24.92
CA PRO A 137 -5.43 -0.05 -25.02
C PRO A 137 -6.82 -0.01 -24.39
N ALA A 138 -7.59 -1.10 -24.53
CA ALA A 138 -8.90 -1.24 -23.92
C ALA A 138 -8.81 -1.23 -22.38
N TYR A 139 -7.87 -1.97 -21.80
CA TYR A 139 -7.65 -1.99 -20.35
C TYR A 139 -7.21 -0.62 -19.84
N ARG A 140 -6.25 0.03 -20.52
CA ARG A 140 -5.79 1.39 -20.19
C ARG A 140 -6.96 2.37 -20.17
N SER A 141 -7.79 2.37 -21.21
CA SER A 141 -8.94 3.28 -21.31
C SER A 141 -9.95 3.04 -20.18
N ALA A 142 -10.26 1.77 -19.89
CA ALA A 142 -11.16 1.41 -18.79
C ALA A 142 -10.59 1.81 -17.42
N ALA A 143 -9.29 1.61 -17.17
CA ALA A 143 -8.63 2.02 -15.94
C ALA A 143 -8.62 3.56 -15.79
N THR A 144 -8.34 4.30 -16.86
CA THR A 144 -8.40 5.77 -16.84
C THR A 144 -9.81 6.29 -16.56
N ALA A 145 -10.85 5.66 -17.14
CA ALA A 145 -12.24 5.99 -16.85
C ALA A 145 -12.62 5.74 -15.38
N ARG A 146 -11.96 4.79 -14.71
CA ARG A 146 -12.09 4.51 -13.28
C ARG A 146 -11.24 5.44 -12.38
N GLY A 147 -10.58 6.45 -12.94
CA GLY A 147 -9.80 7.44 -12.18
C GLY A 147 -8.31 7.12 -12.01
N PHE A 148 -7.77 6.14 -12.74
CA PHE A 148 -6.34 5.83 -12.68
C PHE A 148 -5.48 6.64 -13.67
N ASP A 149 -4.35 7.13 -13.18
CA ASP A 149 -3.21 7.52 -14.02
C ASP A 149 -2.36 6.26 -14.31
N VAL A 150 -2.50 5.72 -15.51
CA VAL A 150 -1.91 4.44 -15.90
C VAL A 150 -0.49 4.63 -16.45
N ARG A 151 0.51 4.11 -15.74
CA ARG A 151 1.93 4.24 -16.10
C ARG A 151 2.58 2.88 -16.29
N ARG A 152 3.32 2.70 -17.40
CA ARG A 152 4.08 1.47 -17.67
C ARG A 152 5.54 1.65 -17.26
N PHE A 153 6.11 0.65 -16.62
CA PHE A 153 7.51 0.61 -16.23
C PHE A 153 8.13 -0.73 -16.64
N THR A 154 9.42 -0.74 -16.95
CA THR A 154 10.17 -1.98 -17.23
C THR A 154 10.80 -2.58 -15.98
N ASP A 155 10.98 -1.76 -14.95
CA ASP A 155 11.67 -2.09 -13.71
C ASP A 155 10.85 -1.63 -12.48
N PRO A 156 10.65 -2.50 -11.47
CA PRO A 156 9.87 -2.15 -10.29
C PRO A 156 10.53 -1.08 -9.40
N ALA A 157 11.86 -1.03 -9.29
CA ALA A 157 12.52 -0.01 -8.47
C ALA A 157 12.32 1.38 -9.10
N GLN A 158 12.49 1.47 -10.42
CA GLN A 158 12.18 2.70 -11.17
C GLN A 158 10.72 3.14 -10.99
N ALA A 159 9.77 2.18 -10.97
CA ALA A 159 8.36 2.48 -10.72
C ALA A 159 8.16 3.09 -9.34
N ILE A 160 8.72 2.48 -8.28
CA ILE A 160 8.62 2.96 -6.90
C ILE A 160 9.21 4.37 -6.77
N ASP A 161 10.39 4.61 -7.33
CA ASP A 161 11.04 5.93 -7.30
C ASP A 161 10.22 7.00 -8.04
N ALA A 162 9.65 6.65 -9.20
CA ALA A 162 8.84 7.58 -9.98
C ALA A 162 7.51 7.92 -9.28
N ILE A 163 6.92 6.95 -8.60
CA ILE A 163 5.70 7.11 -7.79
C ILE A 163 6.00 7.99 -6.58
N GLY A 164 7.14 7.79 -5.90
CA GLY A 164 7.60 8.64 -4.80
C GLY A 164 7.81 10.09 -5.24
N ARG A 165 8.47 10.31 -6.38
CA ARG A 165 8.62 11.67 -6.96
C ARG A 165 7.31 12.33 -7.34
N ALA A 166 6.27 11.55 -7.65
CA ALA A 166 4.92 12.06 -7.90
C ALA A 166 4.15 12.42 -6.62
N GLY A 167 4.75 12.21 -5.44
CA GLY A 167 4.17 12.58 -4.14
C GLY A 167 3.27 11.52 -3.51
N ALA A 168 3.22 10.31 -4.06
CA ALA A 168 2.50 9.20 -3.43
C ALA A 168 3.20 8.76 -2.15
N LEU A 169 2.44 8.63 -1.05
CA LEU A 169 2.96 8.27 0.26
C LEU A 169 2.92 6.77 0.48
N GLN A 170 1.88 6.09 -0.01
CA GLN A 170 1.75 4.63 0.08
C GLN A 170 1.51 4.00 -1.28
N LEU A 171 2.25 2.92 -1.55
CA LEU A 171 2.11 2.07 -2.73
C LEU A 171 1.65 0.67 -2.31
N LEU A 172 0.51 0.23 -2.85
CA LEU A 172 0.05 -1.15 -2.69
C LEU A 172 0.54 -2.02 -3.84
N VAL A 173 1.15 -3.16 -3.53
CA VAL A 173 1.51 -4.18 -4.52
C VAL A 173 0.45 -5.28 -4.52
N GLU A 174 -0.23 -5.42 -5.65
CA GLU A 174 -1.12 -6.54 -5.97
C GLU A 174 -0.66 -7.17 -7.29
N ALA A 175 0.21 -8.17 -7.19
CA ALA A 175 0.87 -8.75 -8.34
C ALA A 175 0.99 -10.27 -8.23
N GLY A 176 1.20 -10.92 -9.37
CA GLY A 176 1.54 -12.34 -9.42
C GLY A 176 2.91 -12.67 -8.79
N PRO A 177 3.19 -13.95 -8.59
CA PRO A 177 4.33 -14.44 -7.78
C PRO A 177 5.69 -13.96 -8.30
N ARG A 178 5.87 -13.85 -9.62
CA ARG A 178 7.15 -13.40 -10.21
C ARG A 178 7.53 -11.97 -9.82
N LEU A 179 6.57 -11.05 -9.81
CA LEU A 179 6.86 -9.65 -9.46
C LEU A 179 7.05 -9.49 -7.96
N LEU A 180 6.26 -10.21 -7.15
CA LEU A 180 6.45 -10.27 -5.70
C LEU A 180 7.83 -10.81 -5.32
N ALA A 181 8.29 -11.88 -5.97
CA ALA A 181 9.62 -12.43 -5.76
C ALA A 181 10.71 -11.39 -6.10
N ALA A 182 10.61 -10.73 -7.26
CA ALA A 182 11.58 -9.71 -7.66
C ALA A 182 11.63 -8.52 -6.69
N LEU A 183 10.48 -8.07 -6.16
CA LEU A 183 10.43 -7.01 -5.16
C LEU A 183 11.05 -7.45 -3.83
N ARG A 184 10.82 -8.70 -3.42
CA ARG A 184 11.40 -9.27 -2.19
C ARG A 184 12.91 -9.46 -2.29
N GLU A 185 13.39 -10.01 -3.40
CA GLU A 185 14.83 -10.19 -3.68
C GLU A 185 15.59 -8.87 -3.71
N ALA A 186 14.95 -7.81 -4.23
CA ALA A 186 15.51 -6.47 -4.28
C ALA A 186 15.27 -5.64 -3.00
N ASP A 187 14.67 -6.24 -1.97
CA ASP A 187 14.39 -5.61 -0.68
C ASP A 187 13.54 -4.33 -0.78
N LEU A 188 12.51 -4.37 -1.64
CA LEU A 188 11.68 -3.21 -1.99
C LEU A 188 10.30 -3.22 -1.31
N ILE A 189 10.05 -4.14 -0.38
CA ILE A 189 8.77 -4.27 0.34
C ILE A 189 8.99 -3.85 1.78
N ASP A 190 8.29 -2.82 2.24
CA ASP A 190 8.37 -2.36 3.64
C ASP A 190 7.44 -3.16 4.55
N ARG A 191 6.24 -3.49 4.05
CA ARG A 191 5.22 -4.23 4.79
C ARG A 191 4.64 -5.35 3.93
N LEU A 192 4.49 -6.53 4.51
CA LEU A 192 3.87 -7.69 3.85
C LEU A 192 2.62 -8.10 4.60
N LEU A 193 1.48 -8.02 3.93
CA LEU A 193 0.22 -8.60 4.38
C LEU A 193 0.03 -9.94 3.68
N THR A 194 -0.01 -11.03 4.44
CA THR A 194 -0.33 -12.36 3.93
C THR A 194 -1.70 -12.80 4.44
N ILE A 195 -2.58 -13.14 3.50
CA ILE A 195 -3.87 -13.80 3.76
C ILE A 195 -3.70 -15.26 3.39
N ARG A 196 -3.89 -16.17 4.35
CA ARG A 196 -3.91 -17.60 4.11
C ARG A 196 -5.34 -18.10 4.28
N HIS A 197 -5.94 -18.55 3.20
CA HIS A 197 -7.30 -19.04 3.20
C HIS A 197 -7.37 -20.41 3.87
N ASP A 198 -8.28 -20.52 4.83
CA ASP A 198 -8.69 -21.78 5.43
C ASP A 198 -10.05 -22.19 4.82
N PRO A 199 -10.13 -23.31 4.08
CA PRO A 199 -11.38 -23.78 3.50
C PRO A 199 -12.45 -24.13 4.54
N ASP A 200 -12.04 -24.47 5.76
CA ASP A 200 -12.90 -24.96 6.84
C ASP A 200 -13.03 -23.94 7.98
N GLY A 201 -12.46 -22.75 7.83
CA GLY A 201 -12.32 -21.76 8.89
C GLY A 201 -12.21 -20.31 8.41
N GLU A 202 -11.71 -19.44 9.29
CA GLU A 202 -11.42 -18.05 8.95
C GLU A 202 -10.05 -17.92 8.30
N ASP A 203 -9.91 -16.97 7.37
CA ASP A 203 -8.61 -16.66 6.76
C ASP A 203 -7.62 -16.19 7.84
N ALA A 204 -6.44 -16.82 7.90
CA ALA A 204 -5.36 -16.37 8.76
C ALA A 204 -4.63 -15.18 8.11
N ILE A 205 -4.54 -14.06 8.83
CA ILE A 205 -3.93 -12.83 8.35
C ILE A 205 -2.67 -12.51 9.15
N THR A 206 -1.54 -12.30 8.47
CA THR A 206 -0.30 -11.81 9.08
C THR A 206 0.13 -10.48 8.48
N PHE A 207 0.71 -9.63 9.32
CA PHE A 207 1.29 -8.34 8.95
C PHE A 207 2.75 -8.30 9.40
N ASP A 208 3.66 -8.37 8.45
CA ASP A 208 5.09 -8.34 8.71
C ASP A 208 5.66 -6.97 8.34
N HIS A 209 6.33 -6.31 9.28
CA HIS A 209 7.12 -5.10 9.03
C HIS A 209 8.53 -5.55 8.64
N LEU A 210 8.81 -5.56 7.34
CA LEU A 210 10.10 -6.03 6.80
C LEU A 210 11.19 -4.98 6.95
N HIS A 211 10.80 -3.70 6.95
CA HIS A 211 11.67 -2.56 7.23
C HIS A 211 11.17 -1.75 8.42
N GLY A 212 12.09 -1.41 9.32
CA GLY A 212 11.82 -0.56 10.47
C GLY A 212 11.44 0.86 10.03
N SER A 213 10.27 1.31 10.48
CA SER A 213 9.88 2.73 10.45
C SER A 213 10.88 3.57 11.22
#